data_AF-A0A960BCC2-F1
#
_entry.id   AF-A0A960BCC2-F1
#
_cell.length_a   1.000
_cell.length_b   1.000
_cell.length_c   1.000
_cell.angle_alpha   90.00
_cell.angle_beta   90.00
_cell.angle_gamma   90.00
#
_symmetry.space_group_name_H-M   'P 1'
#
loop_
_entity.id
_entity.type
_entity.pdbx_description
1 polymer ?
#
loop_
_entity_poly.entity_id
_entity_poly.type
_entity_poly.pdbx_seq_one_letter_code
_entity_poly.pdbx_strand_id
1 'polypeptide(L)'
;MNRPIRAVSVTAMVMFFALMANLSYLYVGQQAYLNERPENRRVADARFGQDRGPIMAGNTPVALSEEVKDKYKYQRSYSSGKLYAPVTGFYSYLYRTSALESTYSAQLSGVDDSQFWTRLIDTLSGASQRGGTVQTTLDPKAQKAAWDALDGRKGAVVAIDYTTGAIKALVTFPSYDPNDLATHDLADSTKAWDKLNADPDKPMSNRASKEIYSPGSTFKLVTAAAALDSGMTADTKVDASSYKLPGSTKVISQNCGGTKITLAQALRTSCNPAFARLGAELGADALYAQAEKFGFGTRFLTDIGSVASVFPEPDTLDAAQTAM
;
A
#
# COMPACT_ATOMS: atom_id res chain seq x y z
N MET A 1 -13.89 13.00 69.44
CA MET A 1 -14.27 13.48 68.09
C MET A 1 -15.75 13.25 67.89
N ASN A 2 -16.52 14.32 67.60
CA ASN A 2 -17.98 14.23 67.45
C ASN A 2 -18.36 13.26 66.31
N ARG A 3 -19.32 12.37 66.55
CA ARG A 3 -19.82 11.37 65.57
C ARG A 3 -20.14 11.99 64.19
N PRO A 4 -20.78 13.17 64.09
CA PRO A 4 -21.01 13.85 62.83
C PRO A 4 -19.72 14.21 62.08
N ILE A 5 -18.70 14.72 62.78
CA ILE A 5 -17.41 15.10 62.19
C ILE A 5 -16.71 13.86 61.63
N ARG A 6 -16.70 12.75 62.38
CA ARG A 6 -16.09 11.49 61.93
C ARG A 6 -16.80 10.93 60.68
N ALA A 7 -18.12 11.01 60.62
CA ALA A 7 -18.88 10.57 59.45
C ALA A 7 -18.53 11.39 58.20
N VAL A 8 -18.49 12.72 58.33
CA VAL A 8 -18.11 13.61 57.21
C VAL A 8 -16.67 13.35 56.75
N SER A 9 -15.72 13.18 57.69
CA SER A 9 -14.32 12.88 57.34
C SER A 9 -14.17 11.54 56.61
N VAL A 10 -14.90 10.50 57.05
CA VAL A 10 -14.87 9.19 56.39
C VAL A 10 -15.47 9.26 54.98
N THR A 11 -16.63 9.93 54.82
CA THR A 11 -17.24 10.10 53.49
C THR A 11 -16.33 10.89 52.55
N ALA A 12 -15.71 11.97 53.03
CA ALA A 12 -14.75 12.75 52.25
C ALA A 12 -13.53 11.89 51.84
N MET A 13 -13.02 11.06 52.74
CA MET A 13 -11.88 10.17 52.47
C MET A 13 -12.22 9.10 51.43
N VAL A 14 -13.43 8.53 51.49
CA VAL A 14 -13.93 7.57 50.48
C VAL A 14 -14.06 8.25 49.12
N MET A 15 -14.62 9.46 49.05
CA MET A 15 -14.71 10.21 47.79
C MET A 15 -13.33 10.52 47.22
N PHE A 16 -12.36 10.90 48.06
CA PHE A 16 -10.98 11.18 47.63
C PHE A 16 -10.29 9.91 47.08
N PHE A 17 -10.47 8.77 47.76
CA PHE A 17 -9.97 7.48 47.28
C PHE A 17 -10.60 7.08 45.95
N ALA A 18 -11.92 7.23 45.79
CA ALA A 18 -12.60 6.96 44.53
C ALA A 18 -12.08 7.85 43.39
N LEU A 19 -11.79 9.12 43.69
CA LEU A 19 -11.25 10.07 42.71
C LEU A 19 -9.81 9.73 42.32
N MET A 20 -8.96 9.34 43.27
CA MET A 20 -7.61 8.85 43.01
C MET A 20 -7.60 7.53 42.22
N ALA A 21 -8.50 6.60 42.54
CA ALA A 21 -8.65 5.35 41.80
C ALA A 21 -9.09 5.60 40.36
N ASN A 22 -10.03 6.53 40.14
CA ASN A 22 -10.45 6.95 38.81
C ASN A 22 -9.30 7.60 38.02
N LEU A 23 -8.56 8.53 38.64
CA LEU A 23 -7.38 9.13 38.00
C LEU A 23 -6.32 8.09 37.63
N SER A 24 -6.08 7.12 38.53
CA SER A 24 -5.13 6.03 38.27
C SER A 24 -5.60 5.13 37.13
N TYR A 25 -6.90 4.83 37.05
CA TYR A 25 -7.49 4.06 35.97
C TYR A 25 -7.40 4.81 34.62
N LEU A 26 -7.65 6.12 34.61
CA LEU A 26 -7.50 6.94 33.40
C LEU A 26 -6.04 7.02 32.94
N TYR A 27 -5.11 7.17 33.88
CA TYR A 27 -3.67 7.30 33.59
C TYR A 27 -3.03 5.97 33.16
N VAL A 28 -3.31 4.88 33.86
CA VAL A 28 -2.67 3.57 33.58
C VAL A 28 -3.50 2.75 32.58
N GLY A 29 -4.82 2.73 32.74
CA GLY A 29 -5.71 1.85 31.99
C GLY A 29 -6.24 2.42 30.68
N GLN A 30 -6.38 3.75 30.56
CA GLN A 30 -6.98 4.38 29.38
C GLN A 30 -6.08 5.36 28.61
N GLN A 31 -4.84 5.61 29.06
CA GLN A 31 -3.97 6.61 28.44
C GLN A 31 -3.75 6.36 26.94
N ALA A 32 -3.46 5.11 26.54
CA ALA A 32 -3.27 4.76 25.13
C ALA A 32 -4.53 5.07 24.31
N TYR A 33 -5.68 4.60 24.78
CA TYR A 33 -6.98 4.82 24.15
C TYR A 33 -7.35 6.32 24.04
N LEU A 34 -7.16 7.10 25.09
CA LEU A 34 -7.47 8.53 25.13
C LEU A 34 -6.51 9.37 24.27
N ASN A 35 -5.27 8.92 24.08
CA ASN A 35 -4.30 9.59 23.21
C ASN A 35 -4.55 9.32 21.71
N GLU A 36 -5.19 8.21 21.38
CA GLU A 36 -5.52 7.85 19.99
C GLU A 36 -6.84 8.47 19.48
N ARG A 37 -7.63 9.00 20.42
CA ARG A 37 -8.91 9.66 20.12
C ARG A 37 -8.74 10.83 19.13
N PRO A 38 -9.55 10.87 18.05
CA PRO A 38 -9.53 11.98 17.09
C PRO A 38 -9.75 13.36 17.74
N GLU A 39 -10.49 13.41 18.85
CA GLU A 39 -10.84 14.66 19.54
C GLU A 39 -9.69 15.21 20.40
N ASN A 40 -8.63 14.44 20.63
CA ASN A 40 -7.51 14.86 21.46
C ASN A 40 -6.55 15.79 20.71
N ARG A 41 -6.96 17.06 20.60
CA ARG A 41 -6.22 18.11 19.88
C ARG A 41 -4.81 18.34 20.42
N ARG A 42 -4.55 18.10 21.70
CA ARG A 42 -3.21 18.29 22.28
C ARG A 42 -2.18 17.33 21.69
N VAL A 43 -2.57 16.06 21.55
CA VAL A 43 -1.71 15.04 20.95
C VAL A 43 -1.53 15.30 19.45
N ALA A 44 -2.58 15.73 18.76
CA ALA A 44 -2.49 16.14 17.36
C ALA A 44 -1.56 17.35 17.18
N ASP A 45 -1.82 18.46 17.86
CA ASP A 45 -1.00 19.68 17.78
C ASP A 45 0.48 19.39 18.11
N ALA A 46 0.76 18.56 19.13
CA ALA A 46 2.13 18.18 19.50
C ALA A 46 2.84 17.35 18.42
N ARG A 47 2.12 16.47 17.70
CA ARG A 47 2.69 15.68 16.58
C ARG A 47 3.05 16.54 15.38
N PHE A 48 2.25 17.55 15.06
CA PHE A 48 2.55 18.50 13.99
C PHE A 48 3.67 19.48 14.39
N GLY A 49 3.87 19.68 15.69
CA GLY A 49 4.99 20.41 16.30
C GLY A 49 6.38 19.78 16.14
N GLN A 50 6.50 18.57 15.58
CA GLN A 50 7.75 17.81 15.51
C GLN A 50 8.41 17.91 14.12
N ASP A 51 9.74 17.98 14.10
CA ASP A 51 10.53 17.86 12.87
C ASP A 51 10.51 16.39 12.41
N ARG A 52 9.43 16.03 11.72
CA ARG A 52 9.22 14.69 11.17
C ARG A 52 10.29 14.38 10.11
N GLY A 53 10.97 13.26 10.27
CA GLY A 53 12.11 12.87 9.43
C GLY A 53 11.74 12.67 7.96
N PRO A 54 12.74 12.75 7.05
CA PRO A 54 12.48 12.70 5.62
C PRO A 54 12.23 11.28 5.11
N ILE A 55 11.48 11.18 4.01
CA ILE A 55 11.41 9.98 3.15
C ILE A 55 12.31 10.24 1.94
N MET A 56 13.24 9.32 1.68
CA MET A 56 14.27 9.47 0.67
C MET A 56 14.07 8.50 -0.49
N ALA A 57 14.23 8.98 -1.73
CA ALA A 57 14.39 8.17 -2.93
C ALA A 57 15.83 8.36 -3.46
N GLY A 58 16.68 7.34 -3.34
CA GLY A 58 18.12 7.53 -3.45
C GLY A 58 18.60 8.61 -2.48
N ASN A 59 19.31 9.63 -2.98
CA ASN A 59 19.78 10.76 -2.18
C ASN A 59 18.82 11.96 -2.19
N THR A 60 17.62 11.82 -2.75
CA THR A 60 16.67 12.92 -2.90
C THR A 60 15.56 12.81 -1.84
N PRO A 61 15.34 13.85 -1.02
CA PRO A 61 14.19 13.89 -0.12
C PRO A 61 12.90 14.11 -0.92
N VAL A 62 12.00 13.13 -0.87
CA VAL A 62 10.69 13.18 -1.54
C VAL A 62 9.56 13.61 -0.61
N ALA A 63 9.76 13.47 0.69
CA ALA A 63 8.95 14.10 1.72
C ALA A 63 9.86 14.61 2.84
N LEU A 64 9.64 15.82 3.31
CA LEU A 64 10.41 16.44 4.41
C LEU A 64 9.51 17.40 5.19
N SER A 65 9.93 17.76 6.40
CA SER A 65 9.27 18.81 7.17
C SER A 65 10.00 20.13 7.00
N GLU A 66 9.25 21.20 6.75
CA GLU A 66 9.77 22.56 6.58
C GLU A 66 9.28 23.44 7.73
N GLU A 67 10.14 24.33 8.22
CA GLU A 67 9.77 25.28 9.28
C GLU A 67 8.79 26.33 8.77
N VAL A 68 7.70 26.53 9.50
CA VAL A 68 6.64 27.50 9.21
C VAL A 68 6.35 28.37 10.43
N LYS A 69 5.93 29.61 10.19
CA LYS A 69 5.66 30.61 11.23
C LYS A 69 4.22 30.55 11.76
N ASP A 70 3.69 29.36 11.96
CA ASP A 70 2.36 29.16 12.54
C ASP A 70 2.45 28.41 13.88
N LYS A 71 1.29 28.08 14.46
CA LYS A 71 1.23 27.39 15.76
C LYS A 71 1.79 25.97 15.74
N TYR A 72 1.95 25.36 14.56
CA TYR A 72 2.41 23.98 14.38
C TYR A 72 3.91 23.90 14.12
N LYS A 73 4.61 25.01 13.83
CA LYS A 73 6.08 25.11 13.62
C LYS A 73 6.64 24.38 12.41
N TYR A 74 6.13 23.20 12.05
CA TYR A 74 6.58 22.40 10.93
C TYR A 74 5.41 22.00 10.04
N GLN A 75 5.56 22.19 8.73
CA GLN A 75 4.62 21.68 7.73
C GLN A 75 5.29 20.59 6.90
N ARG A 76 4.55 19.52 6.60
CA ARG A 76 5.04 18.45 5.73
C ARG A 76 4.99 18.90 4.26
N SER A 77 6.11 18.77 3.57
CA SER A 77 6.33 19.15 2.18
C SER A 77 6.72 17.92 1.34
N TYR A 78 6.12 17.79 0.16
CA TYR A 78 6.33 16.67 -0.76
C TYR A 78 6.91 17.17 -2.08
N SER A 79 8.17 16.84 -2.34
CA SER A 79 8.83 17.24 -3.58
C SER A 79 8.35 16.35 -4.73
N SER A 80 7.92 16.97 -5.83
CA SER A 80 7.24 16.25 -6.93
C SER A 80 6.07 15.40 -6.44
N GLY A 81 5.19 15.93 -5.58
CA GLY A 81 4.15 15.19 -4.86
C GLY A 81 3.42 14.12 -5.69
N LYS A 82 2.91 14.47 -6.87
CA LYS A 82 2.22 13.53 -7.78
C LYS A 82 3.04 12.30 -8.18
N LEU A 83 4.36 12.47 -8.33
CA LEU A 83 5.29 11.43 -8.75
C LEU A 83 5.49 10.36 -7.67
N TYR A 84 5.47 10.75 -6.39
CA TYR A 84 5.82 9.89 -5.26
C TYR A 84 4.64 9.57 -4.33
N ALA A 85 3.50 10.27 -4.45
CA ALA A 85 2.29 10.06 -3.67
C ALA A 85 1.83 8.59 -3.52
N PRO A 86 1.97 7.72 -4.55
CA PRO A 86 1.57 6.31 -4.42
C PRO A 86 2.41 5.54 -3.40
N VAL A 87 3.64 5.99 -3.15
CA VAL A 87 4.58 5.39 -2.21
C VAL A 87 4.61 6.16 -0.89
N THR A 88 4.81 7.48 -0.92
CA THR A 88 4.88 8.29 0.30
C THR A 88 3.53 8.29 1.04
N GLY A 89 2.43 8.39 0.30
CA GLY A 89 1.14 8.77 0.86
C GLY A 89 1.13 10.25 1.23
N PHE A 90 0.35 10.59 2.27
CA PHE A 90 0.22 11.93 2.81
C PHE A 90 0.25 11.91 4.35
N TYR A 91 0.45 13.09 4.93
CA TYR A 91 0.45 13.39 6.37
C TYR A 91 -0.41 14.64 6.55
N SER A 92 -1.64 14.45 7.03
CA SER A 92 -2.67 15.49 7.11
C SER A 92 -3.18 15.63 8.53
N TYR A 93 -3.42 16.87 8.94
CA TYR A 93 -3.99 17.17 10.27
C TYR A 93 -5.41 16.62 10.41
N LEU A 94 -6.24 16.74 9.38
CA LEU A 94 -7.64 16.29 9.41
C LEU A 94 -7.78 14.81 9.03
N TYR A 95 -6.99 14.34 8.06
CA TYR A 95 -7.20 13.03 7.42
C TYR A 95 -6.15 11.98 7.80
N ARG A 96 -5.33 12.26 8.83
CA ARG A 96 -4.26 11.38 9.32
C ARG A 96 -3.23 11.07 8.22
N THR A 97 -2.74 9.83 8.17
CA THR A 97 -1.60 9.41 7.38
C THR A 97 -1.95 8.26 6.45
N SER A 98 -1.21 8.12 5.35
CA SER A 98 -1.36 6.99 4.43
C SER A 98 -0.01 6.43 3.95
N ALA A 99 -0.02 5.21 3.42
CA ALA A 99 1.17 4.52 2.87
C ALA A 99 2.41 4.60 3.80
N LEU A 100 3.60 4.93 3.28
CA LEU A 100 4.81 4.99 4.10
C LEU A 100 4.70 6.00 5.26
N GLU A 101 4.02 7.14 5.07
CA GLU A 101 3.76 8.10 6.14
C GLU A 101 2.95 7.46 7.29
N SER A 102 2.09 6.49 7.00
CA SER A 102 1.35 5.76 8.04
C SER A 102 2.17 4.63 8.64
N THR A 103 2.77 3.78 7.80
CA THR A 103 3.46 2.56 8.24
C THR A 103 4.70 2.89 9.08
N TYR A 104 5.49 3.87 8.64
CA TYR A 104 6.73 4.27 9.31
C TYR A 104 6.55 5.49 10.21
N SER A 105 5.32 5.75 10.67
CA SER A 105 5.02 6.98 11.40
C SER A 105 5.79 7.11 12.71
N ALA A 106 6.04 6.00 13.41
CA ALA A 106 6.82 5.99 14.65
C ALA A 106 8.29 6.37 14.41
N GLN A 107 8.90 5.82 13.36
CA GLN A 107 10.28 6.12 12.97
C GLN A 107 10.39 7.56 12.48
N LEU A 108 9.48 7.98 11.60
CA LEU A 108 9.43 9.34 11.05
C LEU A 108 9.16 10.39 12.13
N SER A 109 8.50 10.05 13.24
CA SER A 109 8.28 10.98 14.37
C SER A 109 9.38 10.90 15.43
N GLY A 110 10.29 9.92 15.38
CA GLY A 110 11.33 9.73 16.40
C GLY A 110 10.79 9.18 17.73
N VAL A 111 9.58 8.59 17.71
CA VAL A 111 8.90 8.07 18.91
C VAL A 111 9.08 6.54 19.06
N ASP A 112 9.92 5.92 18.22
CA ASP A 112 10.25 4.49 18.29
C ASP A 112 10.74 4.11 19.72
N ASP A 113 10.22 3.01 20.27
CA ASP A 113 10.49 2.56 21.64
C ASP A 113 11.95 2.17 21.88
N SER A 114 12.71 1.91 20.80
CA SER A 114 14.16 1.74 20.85
C SER A 114 14.93 3.01 21.29
N GLN A 115 14.29 4.18 21.29
CA GLN A 115 14.89 5.48 21.64
C GLN A 115 14.39 6.06 22.96
N PHE A 116 13.71 5.29 23.82
CA PHE A 116 13.23 5.77 25.12
C PHE A 116 14.34 6.40 25.99
N TRP A 117 15.53 5.80 26.00
CA TRP A 117 16.69 6.32 26.74
C TRP A 117 17.26 7.60 26.13
N THR A 118 17.26 7.72 24.79
CA THR A 118 17.67 8.94 24.08
C THR A 118 16.68 10.07 24.35
N ARG A 119 15.37 9.79 24.38
CA ARG A 119 14.34 10.77 24.75
C ARG A 119 14.55 11.32 26.16
N LEU A 120 14.91 10.48 27.13
CA LEU A 120 15.14 10.91 28.51
C LEU A 120 16.38 11.83 28.63
N ILE A 121 17.42 11.56 27.84
CA ILE A 121 18.64 12.38 27.76
C ILE A 121 18.38 13.68 26.97
N ASP A 122 17.63 13.65 25.87
CA ASP A 122 17.29 14.82 25.05
C ASP A 122 16.35 15.79 25.78
N THR A 123 15.43 15.26 26.59
CA THR A 123 14.56 16.09 27.45
C THR A 123 15.36 16.79 28.55
N LEU A 124 16.50 16.22 28.99
CA LEU A 124 17.43 16.83 29.93
C LEU A 124 18.43 17.79 29.24
N SER A 125 18.73 17.59 27.95
CA SER A 125 19.70 18.39 27.18
C SER A 125 19.07 19.54 26.39
N GLY A 126 17.74 19.54 26.20
CA GLY A 126 17.03 20.56 25.42
C GLY A 126 17.19 20.40 23.90
N ALA A 127 17.69 19.26 23.43
CA ALA A 127 17.81 18.97 22.00
C ALA A 127 16.42 18.73 21.36
N SER A 128 16.17 19.36 20.20
CA SER A 128 14.94 19.15 19.44
C SER A 128 14.89 17.70 18.94
N GLN A 129 13.86 16.94 19.34
CA GLN A 129 13.67 15.58 18.84
C GLN A 129 13.35 15.62 17.34
N ARG A 130 14.31 15.19 16.52
CA ARG A 130 14.18 15.04 15.08
C ARG A 130 13.81 13.61 14.74
N GLY A 131 12.84 13.45 13.85
CA GLY A 131 12.40 12.15 13.38
C GLY A 131 13.46 11.40 12.57
N GLY A 132 13.39 10.08 12.58
CA GLY A 132 14.23 9.20 11.80
C GLY A 132 13.98 9.30 10.29
N THR A 133 14.98 8.96 9.49
CA THR A 133 14.90 8.96 8.02
C THR A 133 14.42 7.60 7.51
N VAL A 134 13.47 7.60 6.57
CA VAL A 134 13.06 6.40 5.84
C VAL A 134 13.71 6.39 4.47
N GLN A 135 14.63 5.46 4.24
CA GLN A 135 15.28 5.27 2.95
C GLN A 135 14.51 4.26 2.10
N THR A 136 13.97 4.69 0.97
CA THR A 136 13.30 3.79 0.02
C THR A 136 14.29 3.18 -0.96
N THR A 137 13.87 2.11 -1.64
CA THR A 137 14.61 1.49 -2.75
C THR A 137 14.41 2.18 -4.10
N LEU A 138 13.57 3.22 -4.15
CA LEU A 138 13.23 3.91 -5.38
C LEU A 138 14.47 4.57 -5.99
N ASP A 139 14.59 4.45 -7.31
CA ASP A 139 15.55 5.20 -8.10
C ASP A 139 14.82 6.41 -8.73
N PRO A 140 15.21 7.66 -8.42
CA PRO A 140 14.53 8.84 -8.95
C PRO A 140 14.48 8.92 -10.48
N LYS A 141 15.50 8.39 -11.18
CA LYS A 141 15.53 8.38 -12.65
C LYS A 141 14.55 7.35 -13.20
N ALA A 142 14.50 6.15 -12.61
CA ALA A 142 13.54 5.13 -12.96
C ALA A 142 12.10 5.58 -12.68
N GLN A 143 11.86 6.21 -11.52
CA GLN A 143 10.55 6.77 -11.16
C GLN A 143 10.09 7.80 -12.19
N LYS A 144 10.95 8.75 -12.56
CA LYS A 144 10.65 9.76 -13.57
C LYS A 144 10.42 9.13 -14.95
N ALA A 145 11.27 8.20 -15.38
CA ALA A 145 11.10 7.51 -16.66
C ALA A 145 9.77 6.75 -16.73
N ALA A 146 9.37 6.08 -15.65
CA ALA A 146 8.10 5.37 -15.56
C ALA A 146 6.89 6.33 -15.63
N TRP A 147 6.98 7.49 -14.95
CA TRP A 147 5.95 8.52 -14.98
C TRP A 147 5.81 9.14 -16.38
N ASP A 148 6.92 9.55 -16.98
CA ASP A 148 6.93 10.15 -18.31
C ASP A 148 6.42 9.13 -19.35
N ALA A 149 6.75 7.84 -19.19
CA ALA A 149 6.23 6.77 -20.05
C ALA A 149 4.73 6.51 -19.90
N LEU A 150 4.11 6.79 -18.74
CA LEU A 150 2.64 6.73 -18.63
C LEU A 150 1.98 7.76 -19.52
N ASP A 151 2.61 8.93 -19.72
CA ASP A 151 2.16 9.99 -20.63
C ASP A 151 0.68 10.36 -20.44
N GLY A 152 0.26 10.52 -19.18
CA GLY A 152 -1.11 10.87 -18.82
C GLY A 152 -2.16 9.77 -19.06
N ARG A 153 -1.74 8.55 -19.40
CA ARG A 153 -2.66 7.41 -19.55
C ARG A 153 -3.00 6.80 -18.20
N LYS A 154 -4.28 6.53 -17.98
CA LYS A 154 -4.77 5.87 -16.76
C LYS A 154 -4.15 4.47 -16.63
N GLY A 155 -3.43 4.23 -15.54
CA GLY A 155 -2.69 2.99 -15.35
C GLY A 155 -1.62 3.11 -14.27
N ALA A 156 -0.71 2.13 -14.23
CA ALA A 156 0.43 2.12 -13.33
C ALA A 156 1.64 1.46 -14.00
N VAL A 157 2.82 1.77 -13.48
CA VAL A 157 4.08 1.13 -13.87
C VAL A 157 4.85 0.77 -12.61
N VAL A 158 5.35 -0.46 -12.57
CA VAL A 158 6.24 -0.96 -11.52
C VAL A 158 7.52 -1.47 -12.17
N ALA A 159 8.66 -1.04 -11.66
CA ALA A 159 9.96 -1.60 -12.01
C ALA A 159 10.58 -2.23 -10.76
N ILE A 160 10.94 -3.51 -10.88
CA ILE A 160 11.50 -4.32 -9.79
C ILE A 160 12.89 -4.83 -10.19
N ASP A 161 13.81 -4.81 -9.25
CA ASP A 161 15.04 -5.59 -9.32
C ASP A 161 14.74 -7.03 -8.93
N TYR A 162 14.75 -7.94 -9.90
CA TYR A 162 14.38 -9.34 -9.69
C TYR A 162 15.36 -10.11 -8.79
N THR A 163 16.58 -9.60 -8.59
CA THR A 163 17.59 -10.27 -7.75
C THR A 163 17.44 -9.92 -6.27
N THR A 164 17.02 -8.69 -5.98
CA THR A 164 16.91 -8.17 -4.60
C THR A 164 15.47 -8.00 -4.13
N GLY A 165 14.50 -8.02 -5.05
CA GLY A 165 13.11 -7.65 -4.78
C GLY A 165 12.89 -6.13 -4.62
N ALA A 166 13.93 -5.32 -4.80
CA ALA A 166 13.85 -3.87 -4.61
C ALA A 166 12.96 -3.22 -5.67
N ILE A 167 11.95 -2.47 -5.23
CA ILE A 167 11.13 -1.65 -6.13
C ILE A 167 11.91 -0.40 -6.51
N LYS A 168 12.25 -0.26 -7.80
CA LYS A 168 13.00 0.88 -8.35
C LYS A 168 12.09 1.99 -8.84
N ALA A 169 10.88 1.64 -9.29
CA ALA A 169 9.84 2.60 -9.63
C ALA A 169 8.46 2.06 -9.30
N LEU A 170 7.57 2.91 -8.79
CA LEU A 170 6.14 2.61 -8.61
C LEU A 170 5.35 3.91 -8.82
N VAL A 171 4.69 4.02 -9.97
CA VAL A 171 3.89 5.19 -10.36
C VAL A 171 2.47 4.76 -10.73
N THR A 172 1.51 5.65 -10.49
CA THR A 172 0.09 5.49 -10.88
C THR A 172 -0.37 6.77 -11.56
N PHE A 173 -1.33 6.66 -12.47
CA PHE A 173 -2.02 7.80 -13.05
C PHE A 173 -3.52 7.52 -13.21
N PRO A 174 -4.41 8.50 -12.94
CA PRO A 174 -4.15 9.79 -12.30
C PRO A 174 -3.59 9.65 -10.87
N SER A 175 -2.82 10.66 -10.46
CA SER A 175 -2.24 10.81 -9.11
C SER A 175 -2.62 12.18 -8.54
N TYR A 176 -2.29 12.43 -7.28
CA TYR A 176 -2.63 13.67 -6.54
C TYR A 176 -1.39 14.28 -5.91
N ASP A 177 -1.46 15.57 -5.55
CA ASP A 177 -0.40 16.23 -4.80
C ASP A 177 -0.68 16.12 -3.30
N PRO A 178 0.15 15.42 -2.50
CA PRO A 178 -0.06 15.30 -1.06
C PRO A 178 0.04 16.64 -0.32
N ASN A 179 0.70 17.65 -0.90
CA ASN A 179 0.79 19.00 -0.30
C ASN A 179 -0.60 19.63 -0.11
N ASP A 180 -1.55 19.34 -1.01
CA ASP A 180 -2.93 19.83 -0.92
C ASP A 180 -3.66 19.32 0.33
N LEU A 181 -3.22 18.18 0.89
CA LEU A 181 -3.78 17.60 2.11
C LEU A 181 -2.95 17.91 3.37
N ALA A 182 -1.66 18.20 3.19
CA ALA A 182 -0.70 18.45 4.26
C ALA A 182 -0.66 19.91 4.75
N THR A 183 -1.31 20.82 4.01
CA THR A 183 -1.46 22.22 4.41
C THR A 183 -2.12 22.38 5.78
N HIS A 184 -1.70 23.39 6.53
CA HIS A 184 -2.33 23.80 7.79
C HIS A 184 -3.59 24.66 7.58
N ASP A 185 -3.88 25.09 6.35
CA ASP A 185 -5.17 25.67 6.01
C ASP A 185 -6.23 24.55 5.93
N LEU A 186 -7.03 24.45 6.99
CA LEU A 186 -8.03 23.39 7.14
C LEU A 186 -9.14 23.49 6.09
N ALA A 187 -9.46 24.69 5.60
CA ALA A 187 -10.49 24.87 4.57
C ALA A 187 -9.99 24.37 3.21
N ASP A 188 -8.75 24.70 2.85
CA ASP A 188 -8.11 24.21 1.63
C ASP A 188 -7.90 22.68 1.67
N SER A 189 -7.44 22.15 2.80
CA SER A 189 -7.28 20.71 3.00
C SER A 189 -8.62 19.97 2.85
N THR A 190 -9.70 20.52 3.42
CA THR A 190 -11.06 19.94 3.28
C THR A 190 -11.53 19.96 1.83
N LYS A 191 -11.36 21.10 1.14
CA LYS A 191 -11.73 21.24 -0.27
C LYS A 191 -10.95 20.28 -1.17
N ALA A 192 -9.65 20.11 -0.91
CA ALA A 192 -8.81 19.16 -1.64
C ALA A 192 -9.28 17.72 -1.41
N TRP A 193 -9.54 17.34 -0.17
CA TRP A 193 -10.06 16.02 0.19
C TRP A 193 -11.40 15.70 -0.48
N ASP A 194 -12.35 16.62 -0.41
CA ASP A 194 -13.67 16.45 -1.01
C ASP A 194 -13.55 16.29 -2.53
N LYS A 195 -12.71 17.11 -3.17
CA LYS A 195 -12.43 17.01 -4.61
C LYS A 195 -11.82 15.65 -4.97
N LEU A 196 -10.81 15.19 -4.22
CA LEU A 196 -10.11 13.94 -4.49
C LEU A 196 -11.00 12.70 -4.30
N ASN A 197 -11.94 12.74 -3.34
CA ASN A 197 -12.89 11.65 -3.12
C ASN A 197 -14.06 11.66 -4.10
N ALA A 198 -14.50 12.84 -4.55
CA ALA A 198 -15.56 12.97 -5.54
C ALA A 198 -15.08 12.66 -6.97
N ASP A 199 -13.77 12.64 -7.20
CA ASP A 199 -13.19 12.40 -8.53
C ASP A 199 -13.44 10.94 -8.99
N PRO A 200 -14.17 10.73 -10.11
CA PRO A 200 -14.48 9.40 -10.63
C PRO A 200 -13.23 8.64 -11.10
N ASP A 201 -12.14 9.34 -11.40
CA ASP A 201 -10.87 8.75 -11.75
C ASP A 201 -10.06 8.30 -10.54
N LYS A 202 -10.55 8.46 -9.31
CA LYS A 202 -9.92 7.94 -8.08
C LYS A 202 -8.39 8.21 -8.03
N PRO A 203 -7.94 9.48 -8.08
CA PRO A 203 -6.52 9.84 -8.12
C PRO A 203 -5.75 9.39 -6.87
N MET A 204 -6.43 9.21 -5.72
CA MET A 204 -5.82 8.67 -4.50
C MET A 204 -5.66 7.15 -4.50
N SER A 205 -6.22 6.44 -5.49
CA SER A 205 -6.06 4.99 -5.58
C SER A 205 -4.70 4.61 -6.16
N ASN A 206 -3.98 3.74 -5.46
CA ASN A 206 -2.73 3.17 -5.95
C ASN A 206 -3.05 1.96 -6.83
N ARG A 207 -3.10 2.17 -8.15
CA ARG A 207 -3.43 1.11 -9.13
C ARG A 207 -2.38 0.00 -9.20
N ALA A 208 -1.16 0.27 -8.76
CA ALA A 208 -0.10 -0.74 -8.76
C ALA A 208 -0.26 -1.75 -7.61
N SER A 209 -0.91 -1.36 -6.51
CA SER A 209 -0.90 -2.15 -5.27
C SER A 209 -2.27 -2.38 -4.65
N LYS A 210 -3.28 -1.55 -4.92
CA LYS A 210 -4.61 -1.58 -4.26
C LYS A 210 -5.76 -1.99 -5.18
N GLU A 211 -5.56 -1.98 -6.49
CA GLU A 211 -6.57 -2.33 -7.47
C GLU A 211 -6.26 -3.69 -8.08
N ILE A 212 -7.30 -4.47 -8.38
CA ILE A 212 -7.16 -5.80 -8.99
C ILE A 212 -7.64 -5.70 -10.44
N TYR A 213 -6.77 -6.09 -11.37
CA TYR A 213 -7.05 -6.11 -12.81
C TYR A 213 -6.91 -7.53 -13.35
N SER A 214 -7.71 -7.87 -14.35
CA SER A 214 -7.54 -9.13 -15.08
C SER A 214 -6.20 -9.12 -15.82
N PRO A 215 -5.32 -10.12 -15.61
CA PRO A 215 -3.98 -10.13 -16.22
C PRO A 215 -4.01 -10.33 -17.74
N GLY A 216 -5.04 -10.99 -18.27
CA GLY A 216 -5.14 -11.32 -19.69
C GLY A 216 -3.94 -12.16 -20.14
N SER A 217 -3.36 -11.84 -21.30
CA SER A 217 -2.28 -12.65 -21.89
C SER A 217 -1.00 -12.72 -21.05
N THR A 218 -0.79 -11.88 -20.04
CA THR A 218 0.37 -12.03 -19.14
C THR A 218 0.25 -13.29 -18.27
N PHE A 219 -0.97 -13.78 -18.02
CA PHE A 219 -1.22 -15.02 -17.27
C PHE A 219 -0.74 -16.27 -18.02
N LYS A 220 -0.57 -16.21 -19.34
CA LYS A 220 -0.04 -17.32 -20.14
C LYS A 220 1.35 -17.79 -19.68
N LEU A 221 2.11 -16.94 -18.98
CA LEU A 221 3.36 -17.35 -18.33
C LEU A 221 3.12 -18.38 -17.22
N VAL A 222 2.05 -18.19 -16.42
CA VAL A 222 1.63 -19.14 -15.38
C VAL A 222 1.17 -20.45 -16.02
N THR A 223 0.31 -20.38 -17.04
CA THR A 223 -0.14 -21.57 -17.79
C THR A 223 1.03 -22.31 -18.45
N ALA A 224 1.99 -21.59 -19.05
CA ALA A 224 3.17 -22.20 -19.64
C ALA A 224 4.04 -22.89 -18.58
N ALA A 225 4.21 -22.27 -17.40
CA ALA A 225 4.95 -22.88 -16.30
C ALA A 225 4.26 -24.14 -15.77
N ALA A 226 2.92 -24.14 -15.66
CA ALA A 226 2.15 -25.34 -15.30
C ALA A 226 2.32 -26.47 -16.33
N ALA A 227 2.34 -26.14 -17.63
CA ALA A 227 2.62 -27.11 -18.69
C ALA A 227 4.03 -27.71 -18.59
N LEU A 228 5.04 -26.90 -18.25
CA LEU A 228 6.40 -27.40 -18.03
C LEU A 228 6.46 -28.31 -16.79
N ASP A 229 5.78 -27.94 -15.70
CA ASP A 229 5.66 -28.76 -14.48
C ASP A 229 4.93 -30.09 -14.74
N SER A 230 4.05 -30.15 -15.74
CA SER A 230 3.39 -31.39 -16.18
C SER A 230 4.25 -32.25 -17.11
N GLY A 231 5.52 -31.90 -17.32
CA GLY A 231 6.47 -32.64 -18.14
C GLY A 231 6.54 -32.22 -19.62
N MET A 232 5.85 -31.14 -20.02
CA MET A 232 6.09 -30.56 -21.34
C MET A 232 7.45 -29.87 -21.42
N THR A 233 7.91 -29.63 -22.65
CA THR A 233 9.13 -28.87 -22.92
C THR A 233 8.82 -27.73 -23.87
N ALA A 234 9.78 -26.82 -24.07
CA ALA A 234 9.68 -25.73 -25.03
C ALA A 234 9.34 -26.21 -26.46
N ASP A 235 9.77 -27.43 -26.83
CA ASP A 235 9.58 -28.03 -28.15
C ASP A 235 8.31 -28.89 -28.27
N THR A 236 7.61 -29.14 -27.16
CA THR A 236 6.34 -29.87 -27.16
C THR A 236 5.37 -29.21 -28.13
N LYS A 237 4.79 -30.02 -29.03
CA LYS A 237 3.85 -29.53 -30.04
C LYS A 237 2.46 -29.40 -29.44
N VAL A 238 1.91 -28.20 -29.51
CA VAL A 238 0.57 -27.84 -29.04
C VAL A 238 -0.34 -27.52 -30.21
N ASP A 239 -1.63 -27.82 -30.07
CA ASP A 239 -2.65 -27.50 -31.06
C ASP A 239 -3.02 -26.01 -30.97
N ALA A 240 -2.82 -25.30 -32.07
CA ALA A 240 -3.11 -23.88 -32.23
C ALA A 240 -4.30 -23.63 -33.20
N SER A 241 -5.00 -24.68 -33.62
CA SER A 241 -6.22 -24.52 -34.41
C SER A 241 -7.32 -23.87 -33.57
N SER A 242 -8.30 -23.26 -34.24
CA SER A 242 -9.48 -22.68 -33.59
C SER A 242 -10.04 -23.61 -32.51
N TYR A 243 -10.37 -23.07 -31.34
CA TYR A 243 -10.82 -23.83 -30.19
C TYR A 243 -12.20 -23.34 -29.74
N LYS A 244 -13.16 -24.25 -29.67
CA LYS A 244 -14.47 -23.97 -29.07
C LYS A 244 -14.35 -24.16 -27.56
N LEU A 245 -14.64 -23.10 -26.79
CA LEU A 245 -14.57 -23.18 -25.33
C LEU A 245 -15.57 -24.23 -24.81
N PRO A 246 -15.18 -25.07 -23.83
CA PRO A 246 -16.07 -26.04 -23.22
C PRO A 246 -17.34 -25.38 -22.67
N GLY A 247 -18.50 -26.00 -22.82
CA GLY A 247 -19.77 -25.44 -22.32
C GLY A 247 -20.22 -24.13 -22.96
N SER A 248 -19.56 -23.66 -24.03
CA SER A 248 -19.82 -22.36 -24.65
C SER A 248 -20.01 -22.47 -26.18
N THR A 249 -20.63 -21.45 -26.77
CA THR A 249 -20.70 -21.28 -28.24
C THR A 249 -19.52 -20.49 -28.80
N LYS A 250 -18.66 -19.95 -27.93
CA LYS A 250 -17.52 -19.12 -28.34
C LYS A 250 -16.39 -19.98 -28.92
N VAL A 251 -15.89 -19.55 -30.07
CA VAL A 251 -14.74 -20.12 -30.75
C VAL A 251 -13.61 -19.10 -30.75
N ILE A 252 -12.49 -19.45 -30.14
CA ILE A 252 -11.26 -18.68 -30.13
C ILE A 252 -10.45 -19.06 -31.36
N SER A 253 -10.08 -18.08 -32.18
CA SER A 253 -9.28 -18.28 -33.38
C SER A 253 -8.24 -17.17 -33.50
N GLN A 254 -7.03 -17.54 -33.91
CA GLN A 254 -5.91 -16.64 -34.13
C GLN A 254 -4.93 -17.32 -35.10
N ASN A 255 -4.29 -16.55 -35.98
CA ASN A 255 -3.17 -17.07 -36.75
C ASN A 255 -1.90 -17.07 -35.88
N CYS A 256 -1.45 -18.26 -35.48
CA CYS A 256 -0.27 -18.44 -34.64
C CYS A 256 0.97 -18.94 -35.42
N GLY A 257 0.93 -18.88 -36.76
CA GLY A 257 2.00 -19.42 -37.63
C GLY A 257 1.86 -20.92 -37.92
N GLY A 258 0.68 -21.49 -37.75
CA GLY A 258 0.36 -22.90 -38.01
C GLY A 258 -0.71 -23.42 -37.06
N THR A 259 -1.27 -24.59 -37.37
CA THR A 259 -2.24 -25.29 -36.50
C THR A 259 -1.57 -26.20 -35.47
N LYS A 260 -0.29 -26.52 -35.64
CA LYS A 260 0.51 -27.28 -34.68
C LYS A 260 1.87 -26.63 -34.53
N ILE A 261 2.10 -25.99 -33.38
CA ILE A 261 3.29 -25.17 -33.11
C ILE A 261 3.98 -25.64 -31.83
N THR A 262 5.20 -25.21 -31.57
CA THR A 262 5.85 -25.52 -30.27
C THR A 262 5.26 -24.68 -29.15
N LEU A 263 5.33 -25.15 -27.90
CA LEU A 263 4.96 -24.36 -26.72
C LEU A 263 5.69 -23.01 -26.69
N ALA A 264 6.98 -23.00 -27.04
CA ALA A 264 7.77 -21.77 -27.15
C ALA A 264 7.20 -20.80 -28.22
N GLN A 265 6.76 -21.32 -29.37
CA GLN A 265 6.14 -20.50 -30.41
C GLN A 265 4.76 -19.99 -29.98
N ALA A 266 3.97 -20.82 -29.29
CA ALA A 266 2.68 -20.42 -28.75
C ALA A 266 2.84 -19.25 -27.77
N LEU A 267 3.81 -19.31 -26.85
CA LEU A 267 4.10 -18.23 -25.91
C LEU A 267 4.60 -16.98 -26.64
N ARG A 268 5.55 -17.13 -27.57
CA ARG A 268 6.11 -16.02 -28.37
C ARG A 268 5.05 -15.26 -29.16
N THR A 269 4.08 -15.97 -29.73
CA THR A 269 2.99 -15.38 -30.53
C THR A 269 1.75 -15.05 -29.70
N SER A 270 1.79 -15.29 -28.38
CA SER A 270 0.64 -15.15 -27.48
C SER A 270 -0.61 -15.86 -28.01
N CYS A 271 -0.44 -17.10 -28.51
CA CYS A 271 -1.48 -17.84 -29.23
C CYS A 271 -2.68 -18.21 -28.35
N ASN A 272 -3.80 -17.47 -28.47
CA ASN A 272 -5.02 -17.69 -27.67
C ASN A 272 -5.57 -19.13 -27.76
N PRO A 273 -5.80 -19.74 -28.94
CA PRO A 273 -6.39 -21.08 -29.01
C PRO A 273 -5.51 -22.15 -28.36
N ALA A 274 -4.18 -22.03 -28.48
CA ALA A 274 -3.25 -22.97 -27.85
C ALA A 274 -3.28 -22.86 -26.31
N PHE A 275 -3.23 -21.64 -25.78
CA PHE A 275 -3.28 -21.45 -24.32
C PHE A 275 -4.64 -21.79 -23.73
N ALA A 276 -5.73 -21.56 -24.47
CA ALA A 276 -7.05 -21.95 -24.01
C ALA A 276 -7.21 -23.47 -23.91
N ARG A 277 -6.70 -24.20 -24.92
CA ARG A 277 -6.62 -25.67 -24.88
C ARG A 277 -5.74 -26.15 -23.73
N LEU A 278 -4.55 -25.58 -23.58
CA LEU A 278 -3.62 -25.95 -22.50
C LEU A 278 -4.25 -25.74 -21.13
N GLY A 279 -4.92 -24.60 -20.89
CA GLY A 279 -5.63 -24.36 -19.62
C GLY A 279 -6.68 -25.44 -19.36
N ALA A 280 -7.49 -25.77 -20.37
CA ALA A 280 -8.50 -26.82 -20.27
C ALA A 280 -7.89 -28.23 -20.02
N GLU A 281 -6.76 -28.55 -20.64
CA GLU A 281 -6.07 -29.84 -20.51
C GLU A 281 -5.35 -29.98 -19.17
N LEU A 282 -4.77 -28.90 -18.64
CA LEU A 282 -4.11 -28.89 -17.34
C LEU A 282 -5.11 -28.95 -16.18
N GLY A 283 -6.26 -28.29 -16.33
CA GLY A 283 -7.30 -28.25 -15.31
C GLY A 283 -7.07 -27.20 -14.22
N ALA A 284 -8.13 -26.93 -13.46
CA ALA A 284 -8.17 -25.86 -12.47
C ALA A 284 -7.16 -26.03 -11.33
N ASP A 285 -6.99 -27.26 -10.81
CA ASP A 285 -6.07 -27.54 -9.70
C ASP A 285 -4.61 -27.23 -10.06
N ALA A 286 -4.17 -27.64 -11.26
CA ALA A 286 -2.81 -27.38 -11.72
C ALA A 286 -2.56 -25.89 -11.94
N LEU A 287 -3.54 -25.17 -12.50
CA LEU A 287 -3.45 -23.72 -12.69
C LEU A 287 -3.45 -22.96 -11.37
N TYR A 288 -4.30 -23.36 -10.41
CA TYR A 288 -4.36 -22.77 -9.08
C TYR A 288 -3.03 -22.94 -8.35
N ALA A 289 -2.53 -24.18 -8.26
CA ALA A 289 -1.25 -24.47 -7.61
C ALA A 289 -0.09 -23.71 -8.27
N GLN A 290 -0.12 -23.54 -9.60
CA GLN A 290 0.90 -22.75 -10.29
C GLN A 290 0.75 -21.24 -10.04
N ALA A 291 -0.47 -20.73 -9.98
CA ALA A 291 -0.73 -19.33 -9.66
C ALA A 291 -0.22 -18.98 -8.26
N GLU A 292 -0.44 -19.86 -7.27
CA GLU A 292 0.10 -19.68 -5.91
C GLU A 292 1.63 -19.62 -5.89
N LYS A 293 2.32 -20.51 -6.61
CA LYS A 293 3.79 -20.46 -6.74
C LYS A 293 4.29 -19.14 -7.35
N PHE A 294 3.49 -18.52 -8.22
CA PHE A 294 3.77 -17.20 -8.81
C PHE A 294 3.37 -16.03 -7.90
N GLY A 295 2.87 -16.31 -6.69
CA GLY A 295 2.52 -15.31 -5.68
C GLY A 295 1.07 -14.80 -5.76
N PHE A 296 0.20 -15.42 -6.57
CA PHE A 296 -1.23 -15.08 -6.50
C PHE A 296 -1.78 -15.40 -5.10
N GLY A 297 -2.70 -14.57 -4.60
CA GLY A 297 -3.21 -14.70 -3.22
C GLY A 297 -2.26 -14.16 -2.14
N THR A 298 -1.01 -13.83 -2.48
CA THR A 298 -0.03 -13.28 -1.52
C THR A 298 -0.07 -11.75 -1.51
N ARG A 299 0.05 -11.15 -0.31
CA ARG A 299 0.11 -9.70 -0.13
C ARG A 299 1.57 -9.22 -0.09
N PHE A 300 2.01 -8.55 -1.15
CA PHE A 300 3.33 -7.88 -1.24
C PHE A 300 3.19 -6.38 -1.03
N LEU A 301 4.25 -5.65 -0.64
CA LEU A 301 4.20 -4.18 -0.44
C LEU A 301 3.17 -3.75 0.63
N THR A 302 3.11 -4.48 1.74
CA THR A 302 2.23 -4.19 2.88
C THR A 302 2.41 -2.78 3.44
N ASP A 303 3.62 -2.24 3.34
CA ASP A 303 3.99 -0.93 3.88
C ASP A 303 3.27 0.23 3.19
N ILE A 304 2.73 0.01 1.99
CA ILE A 304 1.92 0.98 1.25
C ILE A 304 0.44 0.55 1.18
N GLY A 305 0.05 -0.44 1.98
CA GLY A 305 -1.32 -0.90 2.13
C GLY A 305 -1.88 -1.61 0.91
N SER A 306 -1.06 -2.42 0.23
CA SER A 306 -1.47 -3.22 -0.93
C SER A 306 -2.63 -4.19 -0.65
N VAL A 307 -3.19 -4.81 -1.68
CA VAL A 307 -4.15 -5.91 -1.59
C VAL A 307 -3.55 -7.19 -2.20
N ALA A 308 -4.02 -8.35 -1.76
CA ALA A 308 -3.69 -9.61 -2.41
C ALA A 308 -4.44 -9.72 -3.75
N SER A 309 -3.81 -10.30 -4.76
CA SER A 309 -4.51 -10.72 -5.97
C SER A 309 -5.42 -11.92 -5.68
N VAL A 310 -6.37 -12.19 -6.57
CA VAL A 310 -7.30 -13.31 -6.43
C VAL A 310 -7.17 -14.19 -7.66
N PHE A 311 -7.01 -15.50 -7.43
CA PHE A 311 -7.24 -16.54 -8.41
C PHE A 311 -8.42 -17.39 -7.93
N PRO A 312 -9.43 -17.70 -8.76
CA PRO A 312 -10.61 -18.42 -8.31
C PRO A 312 -10.28 -19.82 -7.79
N GLU A 313 -10.95 -20.25 -6.73
CA GLU A 313 -10.80 -21.60 -6.18
C GLU A 313 -11.17 -22.66 -7.24
N PRO A 314 -10.49 -23.82 -7.27
CA PRO A 314 -10.68 -24.80 -8.35
C PRO A 314 -12.12 -25.30 -8.52
N ASP A 315 -12.85 -25.45 -7.42
CA ASP A 315 -14.25 -25.89 -7.40
C ASP A 315 -15.25 -24.81 -7.86
N THR A 316 -14.81 -23.56 -7.98
CA THR A 316 -15.62 -22.44 -8.46
C THR A 316 -15.46 -22.16 -9.95
N LEU A 317 -14.43 -22.74 -10.60
CA LEU A 317 -14.16 -22.55 -12.01
C LEU A 317 -14.98 -23.51 -12.88
N ASP A 318 -15.72 -22.96 -13.83
CA ASP A 318 -16.27 -23.78 -14.91
C ASP A 318 -15.19 -24.13 -15.95
N ALA A 319 -15.51 -25.06 -16.85
CA ALA A 319 -14.57 -25.54 -17.86
C ALA A 319 -14.20 -24.48 -18.91
N ALA A 320 -15.04 -23.46 -19.13
CA ALA A 320 -14.71 -22.34 -20.01
C ALA A 320 -13.76 -21.36 -19.30
N GLN A 321 -13.99 -21.08 -18.02
CA GLN A 321 -13.15 -20.21 -17.20
C GLN A 321 -11.77 -20.82 -16.98
N THR A 322 -11.67 -22.13 -16.77
CA THR A 322 -10.39 -22.85 -16.68
C THR A 322 -9.58 -22.73 -17.98
N ALA A 323 -10.25 -22.58 -19.11
CA ALA A 323 -9.66 -22.44 -20.44
C ALA A 323 -9.35 -20.97 -20.83
N MET A 324 -9.57 -19.98 -19.96
CA MET A 324 -9.35 -18.55 -20.28
C MET A 324 -8.27 -17.93 -19.39
#